data_AF-A0A392NET1-F1
#
_entry.id   AF-A0A392NET1-F1
#
_cell.length_a   1.000
_cell.length_b   1.000
_cell.length_c   1.000
_cell.angle_alpha   90.00
_cell.angle_beta   90.00
_cell.angle_gamma   90.00
#
_symmetry.space_group_name_H-M   'P 1'
#
loop_
_entity.id
_entity.type
_entity.pdbx_description
1 polymer ?
#
loop_
_entity_poly.entity_id
_entity_poly.type
_entity_poly.pdbx_seq_one_letter_code
_entity_poly.pdbx_strand_id
1 'polypeptide(L)'
;GHHAEIGGITPGSMPPFSKSILEEGAAIKAFKLVEKGIFQEEGIIKLLQFPSSDDRGTKIRGTRRIQDNLSDLQAQVAANQRGICLVLELIEQYGLETVQAYMNYVQMNAEGAVREMLKSVGRRISSESNENSVTIEEEDYMDDGSVIHLKLSIDSNKGEAVFDFSGTSAEVYGNWNAPEAVTAAAVIYCIRCLVDVDIPLNQGCLAPVKILIPEGSFLSPSDSAAVVGGNVLTSQRITDVVFTAFQACACSQGCMNNLTFGDDTFGYYETIGGGSGAGPTWEGTSGVQCHMTNTRMTDPEIFEQRYPVILHKFGLRANSGGDGFHRGGDGLLREIEFRRP
;
A
#
# COMPACT_ATOMS: atom_id res chain seq x y z
N GLY A 1 11.68 4.68 2.78
CA GLY A 1 10.88 4.11 3.88
C GLY A 1 9.70 5.02 4.15
N HIS A 2 8.76 4.64 5.03
CA HIS A 2 7.69 5.53 5.48
C HIS A 2 8.27 6.63 6.39
N HIS A 3 7.84 7.87 6.22
CA HIS A 3 8.16 8.95 7.16
C HIS A 3 6.95 9.18 8.07
N ALA A 4 7.11 8.91 9.37
CA ALA A 4 6.01 9.00 10.34
C ALA A 4 5.49 10.44 10.58
N GLU A 5 6.17 11.45 10.05
CA GLU A 5 5.83 12.85 10.22
C GLU A 5 6.36 13.65 9.02
N ILE A 6 5.49 14.37 8.33
CA ILE A 6 5.84 15.22 7.16
C ILE A 6 5.12 16.58 7.20
N GLY A 7 4.60 16.96 8.36
CA GLY A 7 3.71 18.10 8.54
C GLY A 7 2.24 17.72 8.42
N GLY A 8 1.42 18.71 8.07
CA GLY A 8 -0.02 18.53 7.91
C GLY A 8 -0.82 18.92 9.15
N ILE A 9 -2.14 18.81 9.04
CA ILE A 9 -3.10 19.33 10.02
C ILE A 9 -3.10 18.54 11.34
N THR A 10 -2.63 17.28 11.34
CA THR A 10 -2.48 16.47 12.55
C THR A 10 -1.06 15.89 12.67
N PRO A 11 -0.61 15.52 13.88
CA PRO A 11 0.61 14.73 14.07
C PRO A 11 0.48 13.32 13.47
N GLY A 12 1.61 12.72 13.08
CA GLY A 12 1.68 11.30 12.71
C GLY A 12 1.48 10.99 11.22
N SER A 13 1.62 11.99 10.32
CA SER A 13 1.57 11.86 8.85
C SER A 13 0.27 11.32 8.22
N MET A 14 -0.73 10.95 9.03
CA MET A 14 -1.99 10.32 8.59
C MET A 14 -3.18 11.10 9.14
N PRO A 15 -3.49 12.31 8.63
CA PRO A 15 -4.64 13.08 9.06
C PRO A 15 -5.95 12.39 8.65
N PRO A 16 -6.75 11.89 9.61
CA PRO A 16 -7.92 11.07 9.29
C PRO A 16 -9.08 11.86 8.68
N PHE A 17 -9.02 13.20 8.74
CA PHE A 17 -10.08 14.09 8.27
C PHE A 17 -9.62 15.02 7.14
N SER A 18 -8.47 14.73 6.51
CA SER A 18 -8.01 15.51 5.36
C SER A 18 -8.98 15.37 4.18
N LYS A 19 -9.09 16.46 3.44
CA LYS A 19 -9.95 16.67 2.27
C LYS A 19 -9.14 17.24 1.09
N SER A 20 -7.99 17.84 1.36
CA SER A 20 -7.05 18.28 0.35
C SER A 20 -5.64 17.77 0.64
N ILE A 21 -4.86 17.52 -0.41
CA ILE A 21 -3.44 17.12 -0.32
C ILE A 21 -2.62 18.07 0.56
N LEU A 22 -2.97 19.36 0.59
CA LEU A 22 -2.28 20.37 1.39
C LEU A 22 -2.41 20.11 2.89
N GLU A 23 -3.50 19.49 3.32
CA GLU A 23 -3.73 19.14 4.72
C GLU A 23 -2.87 17.95 5.17
N GLU A 24 -2.28 17.22 4.22
CA GLU A 24 -1.47 16.00 4.44
C GLU A 24 0.03 16.28 4.59
N GLY A 25 0.42 17.56 4.56
CA GLY A 25 1.80 17.99 4.80
C GLY A 25 2.59 18.23 3.52
N ALA A 26 3.87 17.86 3.51
CA ALA A 26 4.76 18.13 2.39
C ALA A 26 4.43 17.28 1.15
N ALA A 27 3.88 17.91 0.11
CA ALA A 27 3.64 17.29 -1.20
C ALA A 27 4.72 17.69 -2.21
N ILE A 28 5.72 16.82 -2.39
CA ILE A 28 6.92 17.11 -3.20
C ILE A 28 6.85 16.32 -4.52
N LYS A 29 6.68 17.00 -5.66
CA LYS A 29 6.68 16.33 -6.98
C LYS A 29 8.06 15.75 -7.34
N ALA A 30 9.12 16.55 -7.18
CA ALA A 30 10.50 16.11 -7.36
C ALA A 30 11.46 17.08 -6.67
N PHE A 31 12.53 16.55 -6.08
CA PHE A 31 13.63 17.34 -5.54
C PHE A 31 14.93 16.54 -5.63
N LYS A 32 16.02 17.20 -6.06
CA LYS A 32 17.33 16.55 -6.21
C LYS A 32 18.02 16.44 -4.85
N LEU A 33 17.90 15.28 -4.20
CA LEU A 33 18.42 15.06 -2.85
C LEU A 33 19.95 15.14 -2.72
N VAL A 34 20.69 14.68 -3.74
CA VAL A 34 22.15 14.68 -3.76
C VAL A 34 22.64 15.24 -5.09
N GLU A 35 23.55 16.20 -5.03
CA GLU A 35 24.19 16.78 -6.20
C GLU A 35 25.71 16.69 -6.06
N LYS A 36 26.36 16.00 -7.00
CA LYS A 36 27.82 15.81 -7.01
C LYS A 36 28.37 15.26 -5.68
N GLY A 37 27.63 14.35 -5.05
CA GLY A 37 27.98 13.76 -3.75
C GLY A 37 27.62 14.62 -2.53
N ILE A 38 27.01 15.80 -2.73
CA ILE A 38 26.63 16.71 -1.65
C ILE A 38 25.13 16.57 -1.37
N PHE A 39 24.77 16.20 -0.15
CA PHE A 39 23.39 16.12 0.34
C PHE A 39 22.79 17.52 0.48
N GLN A 40 21.63 17.76 -0.14
CA GLN A 40 21.00 19.07 -0.26
C GLN A 40 20.13 19.42 0.96
N GLU A 41 20.74 19.42 2.15
CA GLU A 41 20.05 19.54 3.44
C GLU A 41 19.18 20.80 3.56
N GLU A 42 19.72 21.99 3.23
CA GLU A 42 18.98 23.26 3.36
C GLU A 42 17.70 23.28 2.51
N GLY A 43 17.76 22.73 1.30
CA GLY A 43 16.59 22.64 0.42
C GLY A 43 15.53 21.69 0.96
N ILE A 44 15.95 20.56 1.55
CA ILE A 44 15.06 19.60 2.20
C ILE A 44 14.37 20.24 3.41
N ILE A 45 15.14 20.92 4.26
CA ILE A 45 14.62 21.64 5.44
C ILE A 45 13.56 22.65 4.99
N LYS A 46 13.85 23.44 3.95
CA LYS A 46 12.90 24.42 3.44
C LYS A 46 11.59 23.77 2.99
N LEU A 47 11.66 22.66 2.24
CA LEU A 47 10.47 21.96 1.75
C LEU A 47 9.63 21.36 2.88
N LEU A 48 10.27 20.79 3.89
CA LEU A 48 9.58 20.09 4.99
C LEU A 48 9.09 21.04 6.09
N GLN A 49 9.78 22.16 6.35
CA GLN A 49 9.38 23.12 7.38
C GLN A 49 8.37 24.15 6.85
N PHE A 50 8.42 24.46 5.56
CA PHE A 50 7.52 25.40 4.91
C PHE A 50 6.81 24.74 3.71
N PRO A 51 6.08 23.62 3.92
CA PRO A 51 5.25 23.06 2.87
C PRO A 51 4.18 24.10 2.57
N SER A 52 4.27 24.72 1.40
CA SER A 52 3.45 25.81 0.85
C SER A 52 2.27 26.31 1.70
N SER A 53 2.26 27.61 2.02
CA SER A 53 1.04 28.32 2.40
C SER A 53 0.12 28.41 1.19
N ASP A 54 -1.14 28.00 1.32
CA ASP A 54 -2.12 28.26 0.26
C ASP A 54 -2.46 29.76 0.15
N ASP A 55 -3.07 30.15 -0.97
CA ASP A 55 -3.68 31.47 -1.16
C ASP A 55 -4.92 31.69 -0.26
N ARG A 56 -5.37 30.65 0.49
CA ARG A 56 -6.53 30.69 1.39
C ARG A 56 -6.15 31.04 2.84
N GLY A 57 -4.87 31.27 3.12
CA GLY A 57 -4.36 31.71 4.42
C GLY A 57 -4.26 30.60 5.48
N THR A 58 -4.43 29.33 5.11
CA THR A 58 -4.28 28.21 6.06
C THR A 58 -2.80 27.89 6.23
N LYS A 59 -2.25 28.17 7.41
CA LYS A 59 -0.88 27.79 7.74
C LYS A 59 -0.81 26.28 7.97
N ILE A 60 -0.50 25.53 6.92
CA ILE A 60 -0.12 24.13 7.03
C ILE A 60 1.20 24.07 7.79
N ARG A 61 1.22 23.25 8.84
CA ARG A 61 2.41 23.08 9.64
C ARG A 61 3.42 22.22 8.89
N GLY A 62 4.68 22.64 8.90
CA GLY A 62 5.79 21.78 8.52
C GLY A 62 5.99 20.61 9.47
N THR A 63 6.92 19.73 9.12
CA THR A 63 7.27 18.57 9.93
C THR A 63 7.59 18.96 11.38
N ARG A 64 7.07 18.15 12.31
CA ARG A 64 7.38 18.25 13.74
C ARG A 64 8.71 17.55 14.09
N ARG A 65 9.28 16.79 13.16
CA ARG A 65 10.43 15.88 13.39
C ARG A 65 11.48 15.99 12.29
N ILE A 66 11.91 17.21 11.98
CA ILE A 66 12.86 17.48 10.88
C ILE A 66 14.13 16.62 10.95
N GLN A 67 14.68 16.39 12.15
CA GLN A 67 15.88 15.58 12.31
C GLN A 67 15.66 14.11 11.95
N ASP A 68 14.48 13.56 12.25
CA ASP A 68 14.11 12.19 11.89
C ASP A 68 13.97 12.11 10.37
N ASN A 69 13.31 13.09 9.74
CA ASN A 69 13.20 13.15 8.28
C ASN A 69 14.56 13.20 7.57
N LEU A 70 15.49 14.03 8.06
CA LEU A 70 16.84 14.12 7.48
C LEU A 70 17.58 12.80 7.63
N SER A 71 17.49 12.16 8.79
CA SER A 71 18.13 10.86 9.06
C SER A 71 17.58 9.76 8.15
N ASP A 72 16.26 9.71 7.98
CA ASP A 72 15.60 8.76 7.06
C ASP A 72 16.02 8.97 5.60
N LEU A 73 16.11 10.22 5.15
CA LEU A 73 16.55 10.55 3.79
C LEU A 73 18.03 10.20 3.57
N GLN A 74 18.89 10.46 4.55
CA GLN A 74 20.29 10.04 4.51
C GLN A 74 20.42 8.52 4.46
N ALA A 75 19.60 7.78 5.21
CA ALA A 75 19.57 6.32 5.14
C ALA A 75 19.13 5.81 3.75
N GLN A 76 18.13 6.44 3.12
CA GLN A 76 17.72 6.13 1.75
C GLN A 76 18.83 6.41 0.73
N VAL A 77 19.55 7.52 0.87
CA VAL A 77 20.72 7.84 0.04
C VAL A 77 21.81 6.79 0.20
N ALA A 78 22.11 6.37 1.43
CA ALA A 78 23.12 5.35 1.70
C ALA A 78 22.73 3.99 1.10
N ALA A 79 21.45 3.60 1.19
CA ALA A 79 20.94 2.38 0.57
C ALA A 79 21.07 2.41 -0.97
N ASN A 80 20.69 3.52 -1.59
CA ASN A 80 20.84 3.70 -3.04
C ASN A 80 22.32 3.69 -3.47
N GLN A 81 23.19 4.32 -2.69
CA GLN A 81 24.64 4.29 -2.95
C GLN A 81 25.19 2.87 -2.89
N ARG A 82 24.76 2.05 -1.92
CA ARG A 82 25.13 0.64 -1.87
C ARG A 82 24.62 -0.13 -3.10
N GLY A 83 23.38 0.13 -3.52
CA GLY A 83 22.81 -0.44 -4.75
C GLY A 83 23.63 -0.10 -6.00
N ILE A 84 24.06 1.17 -6.15
CA ILE A 84 24.92 1.61 -7.24
C ILE A 84 26.24 0.83 -7.23
N CYS A 85 26.91 0.73 -6.07
CA CYS A 85 28.16 -0.02 -5.97
C CYS A 85 27.98 -1.50 -6.37
N LEU A 86 26.94 -2.16 -5.87
CA LEU A 86 26.66 -3.57 -6.19
C LEU A 86 26.39 -3.80 -7.68
N VAL A 87 25.64 -2.90 -8.32
CA VAL A 87 25.38 -2.99 -9.77
C VAL A 87 26.66 -2.75 -10.57
N LEU A 88 27.51 -1.80 -10.16
CA LEU A 88 28.80 -1.56 -10.81
C LEU A 88 29.75 -2.75 -10.65
N GLU A 89 29.81 -3.37 -9.47
CA GLU A 89 30.58 -4.60 -9.22
C GLU A 89 30.11 -5.74 -10.15
N LEU A 90 28.79 -5.92 -10.33
CA LEU A 90 28.23 -6.90 -11.27
C LEU A 90 28.62 -6.59 -12.72
N ILE A 91 28.58 -5.32 -13.12
CA ILE A 91 28.95 -4.89 -14.49
C ILE A 91 30.45 -5.10 -14.73
N GLU A 92 31.30 -4.82 -13.74
CA GLU A 92 32.74 -5.06 -13.83
C GLU A 92 33.05 -6.56 -13.99
N GLN A 93 32.33 -7.42 -13.27
CA GLN A 93 32.55 -8.86 -13.31
C GLN A 93 32.00 -9.55 -14.57
N TYR A 94 30.81 -9.15 -15.03
CA TYR A 94 30.07 -9.88 -16.08
C TYR A 94 29.87 -9.10 -17.39
N GLY A 95 30.19 -7.81 -17.40
CA GLY A 95 29.94 -6.91 -18.52
C GLY A 95 28.51 -6.36 -18.54
N LEU A 96 28.36 -5.13 -19.08
CA LEU A 96 27.09 -4.42 -19.12
C LEU A 96 26.01 -5.17 -19.91
N GLU A 97 26.37 -5.70 -21.08
CA GLU A 97 25.44 -6.43 -21.97
C GLU A 97 24.84 -7.64 -21.26
N THR A 98 25.66 -8.42 -20.56
CA THR A 98 25.21 -9.58 -19.79
C THR A 98 24.25 -9.17 -18.68
N VAL A 99 24.61 -8.14 -17.89
CA VAL A 99 23.76 -7.67 -16.78
C VAL A 99 22.40 -7.20 -17.29
N GLN A 100 22.37 -6.40 -18.37
CA GLN A 100 21.13 -5.94 -18.98
C GLN A 100 20.29 -7.10 -19.54
N ALA A 101 20.91 -8.11 -20.17
CA ALA A 101 20.21 -9.28 -20.65
C ALA A 101 19.52 -10.04 -19.50
N TYR A 102 20.21 -10.27 -18.38
CA TYR A 102 19.62 -10.94 -17.22
C TYR A 102 18.53 -10.11 -16.54
N MET A 103 18.64 -8.78 -16.49
CA MET A 103 17.54 -7.90 -16.03
C MET A 103 16.27 -8.11 -16.87
N ASN A 104 16.41 -8.27 -18.19
CA ASN A 104 15.29 -8.57 -19.08
C ASN A 104 14.76 -9.99 -18.88
N TYR A 105 15.63 -10.99 -18.76
CA TYR A 105 15.20 -12.39 -18.55
C TYR A 105 14.44 -12.58 -17.24
N VAL A 106 14.82 -11.86 -16.18
CA VAL A 106 14.07 -11.86 -14.91
C VAL A 106 12.65 -11.34 -15.09
N GLN A 107 12.47 -10.28 -15.88
CA GLN A 107 11.13 -9.74 -16.20
C GLN A 107 10.32 -10.69 -17.09
N MET A 108 10.93 -11.25 -18.13
CA MET A 108 10.28 -12.22 -19.02
C MET A 108 9.84 -13.49 -18.28
N ASN A 109 10.63 -13.95 -17.32
CA ASN A 109 10.27 -15.10 -16.48
C ASN A 109 9.06 -14.79 -15.59
N ALA A 110 9.01 -13.59 -15.00
CA ALA A 110 7.86 -13.15 -14.22
C ALA A 110 6.59 -13.03 -15.08
N GLU A 111 6.70 -12.48 -16.29
CA GLU A 111 5.60 -12.44 -17.26
C GLU A 111 5.09 -13.86 -17.58
N GLY A 112 6.00 -14.78 -17.91
CA GLY A 112 5.64 -16.17 -18.23
C GLY A 112 4.89 -16.87 -17.10
N ALA A 113 5.36 -16.69 -15.85
CA ALA A 113 4.71 -17.25 -14.67
C ALA A 113 3.30 -16.69 -14.45
N VAL A 114 3.10 -15.38 -14.63
CA VAL A 114 1.76 -14.77 -14.54
C VAL A 114 0.85 -15.28 -15.64
N ARG A 115 1.34 -15.39 -16.89
CA ARG A 115 0.55 -15.93 -18.00
C ARG A 115 0.07 -17.35 -17.70
N GLU A 116 0.93 -18.23 -17.19
CA GLU A 116 0.53 -19.59 -16.83
C GLU A 116 -0.48 -19.64 -15.68
N MET A 117 -0.30 -18.78 -14.66
CA MET A 117 -1.28 -18.63 -13.57
C MET A 117 -2.66 -18.22 -14.12
N LEU A 118 -2.71 -17.19 -14.98
CA LEU A 118 -3.96 -16.71 -15.58
C LEU A 118 -4.63 -17.75 -16.47
N LYS A 119 -3.86 -18.53 -17.24
CA LYS A 119 -4.39 -19.67 -18.01
C LYS A 119 -5.02 -20.72 -17.10
N SER A 120 -4.36 -21.05 -15.98
CA SER A 120 -4.87 -22.04 -15.02
C SER A 120 -6.17 -21.57 -14.37
N VAL A 121 -6.20 -20.32 -13.89
CA VAL A 121 -7.41 -19.69 -13.32
C VAL A 121 -8.53 -19.64 -14.36
N GLY A 122 -8.24 -19.16 -15.56
CA GLY A 122 -9.22 -19.08 -16.65
C GLY A 122 -9.84 -20.43 -16.96
N ARG A 123 -9.04 -21.51 -17.07
CA ARG A 123 -9.56 -22.87 -17.30
C ARG A 123 -10.38 -23.42 -16.13
N ARG A 124 -9.99 -23.12 -14.89
CA ARG A 124 -10.73 -23.54 -13.69
C ARG A 124 -12.14 -22.95 -13.71
N ILE A 125 -12.25 -21.66 -14.05
CA ILE A 125 -13.53 -20.94 -14.04
C ILE A 125 -14.35 -21.22 -15.31
N SER A 126 -13.71 -21.35 -16.49
CA SER A 126 -14.34 -21.80 -17.74
C SER A 126 -14.80 -23.27 -17.71
N SER A 127 -14.50 -24.07 -16.69
CA SER A 127 -14.97 -25.48 -16.67
C SER A 127 -16.51 -25.61 -16.72
N GLU A 128 -17.22 -24.50 -16.55
CA GLU A 128 -18.68 -24.36 -16.67
C GLU A 128 -19.16 -23.81 -18.03
N SER A 129 -18.28 -23.28 -18.89
CA SER A 129 -18.60 -22.72 -20.21
C SER A 129 -17.54 -23.08 -21.26
N ASN A 130 -17.94 -23.54 -22.46
CA ASN A 130 -17.01 -23.85 -23.57
C ASN A 130 -16.33 -22.59 -24.16
N GLU A 131 -16.20 -21.51 -23.40
CA GLU A 131 -15.64 -20.24 -23.80
C GLU A 131 -14.18 -20.09 -23.33
N ASN A 132 -13.33 -19.60 -24.21
CA ASN A 132 -11.91 -19.39 -23.94
C ASN A 132 -11.63 -18.13 -23.10
N SER A 133 -12.66 -17.32 -22.84
CA SER A 133 -12.59 -16.09 -22.07
C SER A 133 -13.59 -16.17 -20.92
N VAL A 134 -13.17 -15.75 -19.73
CA VAL A 134 -14.03 -15.65 -18.55
C VAL A 134 -14.17 -14.19 -18.18
N THR A 135 -15.37 -13.78 -17.78
CA THR A 135 -15.63 -12.46 -17.18
C THR A 135 -16.21 -12.66 -15.78
N ILE A 136 -15.66 -11.96 -14.81
CA ILE A 136 -16.06 -11.97 -13.41
C ILE A 136 -16.29 -10.51 -13.00
N GLU A 137 -17.38 -10.23 -12.32
CA GLU A 137 -17.70 -8.90 -11.81
C GLU A 137 -17.86 -9.00 -10.29
N GLU A 138 -17.11 -8.20 -9.56
CA GLU A 138 -17.14 -8.12 -8.10
C GLU A 138 -17.18 -6.66 -7.65
N GLU A 139 -17.78 -6.43 -6.48
CA GLU A 139 -17.85 -5.11 -5.85
C GLU A 139 -17.51 -5.20 -4.36
N ASP A 140 -16.90 -4.14 -3.84
CA ASP A 140 -16.85 -3.87 -2.40
C ASP A 140 -17.24 -2.41 -2.15
N TYR A 141 -17.62 -2.12 -0.91
CA TYR A 141 -18.18 -0.85 -0.50
C TYR A 141 -17.31 -0.21 0.58
N MET A 142 -17.08 1.08 0.43
CA MET A 142 -16.53 1.91 1.50
C MET A 142 -17.61 2.19 2.55
N ASP A 143 -17.22 2.64 3.75
CA ASP A 143 -18.16 2.90 4.85
C ASP A 143 -19.24 3.96 4.52
N ASP A 144 -18.97 4.86 3.56
CA ASP A 144 -19.92 5.86 3.08
C ASP A 144 -20.85 5.35 1.96
N GLY A 145 -20.70 4.08 1.56
CA GLY A 145 -21.42 3.44 0.47
C GLY A 145 -20.80 3.64 -0.91
N SER A 146 -19.67 4.33 -1.03
CA SER A 146 -18.93 4.43 -2.30
C SER A 146 -18.50 3.04 -2.78
N VAL A 147 -18.69 2.78 -4.07
CA VAL A 147 -18.45 1.47 -4.69
C VAL A 147 -17.05 1.39 -5.27
N ILE A 148 -16.32 0.32 -4.98
CA ILE A 148 -15.21 -0.20 -5.79
C ILE A 148 -15.79 -1.31 -6.65
N HIS A 149 -15.75 -1.16 -7.97
CA HIS A 149 -16.19 -2.19 -8.89
C HIS A 149 -14.99 -2.75 -9.65
N LEU A 150 -14.95 -4.07 -9.83
CA LEU A 150 -13.97 -4.74 -10.67
C LEU A 150 -14.68 -5.68 -11.65
N LYS A 151 -14.51 -5.41 -12.93
CA LYS A 151 -14.74 -6.36 -14.00
C LYS A 151 -13.42 -6.97 -14.44
N LEU A 152 -13.22 -8.24 -14.11
CA LEU A 152 -12.05 -9.03 -14.47
C LEU A 152 -12.35 -9.89 -15.69
N SER A 153 -11.64 -9.64 -16.80
CA SER A 153 -11.69 -10.49 -18.00
C SER A 153 -10.38 -11.26 -18.15
N ILE A 154 -10.43 -12.58 -18.33
CA ILE A 154 -9.25 -13.45 -18.48
C ILE A 154 -9.33 -14.21 -19.81
N ASP A 155 -8.33 -14.02 -20.67
CA ASP A 155 -8.10 -14.83 -21.87
C ASP A 155 -7.22 -16.04 -21.49
N SER A 156 -7.84 -17.21 -21.39
CA SER A 156 -7.18 -18.46 -20.97
C SER A 156 -6.26 -19.07 -22.04
N ASN A 157 -6.25 -18.56 -23.27
CA ASN A 157 -5.32 -19.00 -24.31
C ASN A 157 -4.05 -18.16 -24.28
N LYS A 158 -4.17 -16.83 -24.16
CA LYS A 158 -3.03 -15.91 -24.12
C LYS A 158 -2.42 -15.76 -22.73
N GLY A 159 -3.18 -16.06 -21.68
CA GLY A 159 -2.81 -15.77 -20.30
C GLY A 159 -2.79 -14.27 -20.05
N GLU A 160 -3.77 -13.54 -20.57
CA GLU A 160 -3.89 -12.08 -20.44
C GLU A 160 -5.12 -11.74 -19.61
N ALA A 161 -5.03 -10.66 -18.84
CA ALA A 161 -6.13 -10.20 -18.01
C ALA A 161 -6.39 -8.71 -18.16
N VAL A 162 -7.66 -8.32 -18.13
CA VAL A 162 -8.11 -6.92 -18.06
C VAL A 162 -8.82 -6.73 -16.73
N PHE A 163 -8.28 -5.83 -15.92
CA PHE A 163 -8.87 -5.35 -14.67
C PHE A 163 -9.54 -4.02 -14.96
N ASP A 164 -10.85 -4.04 -15.17
CA ASP A 164 -11.63 -2.87 -15.49
C ASP A 164 -12.39 -2.36 -14.26
N PHE A 165 -11.94 -1.23 -13.74
CA PHE A 165 -12.54 -0.58 -12.57
C PHE A 165 -13.67 0.40 -12.93
N SER A 166 -14.12 0.43 -14.20
CA SER A 166 -15.29 1.21 -14.62
C SER A 166 -16.49 0.88 -13.75
N GLY A 167 -17.24 1.89 -13.27
CA GLY A 167 -18.31 1.72 -12.28
C GLY A 167 -17.89 2.08 -10.85
N THR A 168 -16.58 2.22 -10.58
CA THR A 168 -16.07 2.77 -9.33
C THR A 168 -16.51 4.22 -9.14
N SER A 169 -16.86 4.58 -7.89
CA SER A 169 -17.43 5.90 -7.58
C SER A 169 -16.46 7.06 -7.81
N ALA A 170 -17.02 8.26 -7.98
CA ALA A 170 -16.27 9.50 -8.19
C ALA A 170 -15.29 9.82 -7.04
N GLU A 171 -14.35 10.73 -7.29
CA GLU A 171 -13.50 11.34 -6.27
C GLU A 171 -14.32 11.76 -5.05
N VAL A 172 -13.81 11.44 -3.86
CA VAL A 172 -14.47 11.74 -2.59
C VAL A 172 -13.89 13.00 -1.95
N TYR A 173 -14.74 13.73 -1.23
CA TYR A 173 -14.30 14.83 -0.36
C TYR A 173 -13.80 14.29 0.99
N GLY A 174 -12.70 13.54 0.93
CA GLY A 174 -12.07 12.83 2.03
C GLY A 174 -10.67 12.36 1.64
N ASN A 175 -10.06 11.51 2.46
CA ASN A 175 -8.66 11.15 2.31
C ASN A 175 -8.40 9.77 1.72
N TRP A 176 -9.45 8.97 1.49
CA TRP A 176 -9.34 7.63 0.94
C TRP A 176 -9.36 7.61 -0.59
N ASN A 177 -9.06 8.74 -1.24
CA ASN A 177 -8.73 8.72 -2.67
C ASN A 177 -7.37 8.04 -2.87
N ALA A 178 -7.26 7.18 -3.89
CA ALA A 178 -6.08 6.43 -4.24
C ALA A 178 -5.61 6.85 -5.64
N PRO A 179 -4.39 7.41 -5.79
CA PRO A 179 -3.79 7.61 -7.10
C PRO A 179 -3.71 6.30 -7.89
N GLU A 180 -3.73 6.37 -9.22
CA GLU A 180 -3.72 5.19 -10.10
C GLU A 180 -2.59 4.19 -9.78
N ALA A 181 -1.42 4.72 -9.38
CA ALA A 181 -0.27 3.92 -8.98
C ALA A 181 -0.55 2.99 -7.78
N VAL A 182 -1.45 3.40 -6.86
CA VAL A 182 -1.86 2.61 -5.70
C VAL A 182 -2.72 1.42 -6.15
N THR A 183 -3.65 1.64 -7.08
CA THR A 183 -4.46 0.57 -7.69
C THR A 183 -3.56 -0.42 -8.44
N ALA A 184 -2.61 0.08 -9.23
CA ALA A 184 -1.63 -0.77 -9.91
C ALA A 184 -0.77 -1.60 -8.92
N ALA A 185 -0.36 -0.99 -7.80
CA ALA A 185 0.38 -1.67 -6.74
C ALA A 185 -0.44 -2.77 -6.04
N ALA A 186 -1.74 -2.55 -5.80
CA ALA A 186 -2.62 -3.56 -5.23
C ALA A 186 -2.81 -4.73 -6.21
N VAL A 187 -3.04 -4.46 -7.50
CA VAL A 187 -3.20 -5.50 -8.54
C VAL A 187 -1.92 -6.35 -8.68
N ILE A 188 -0.74 -5.72 -8.78
CA ILE A 188 0.52 -6.49 -8.90
C ILE A 188 0.79 -7.33 -7.64
N TYR A 189 0.46 -6.81 -6.45
CA TYR A 189 0.55 -7.56 -5.20
C TYR A 189 -0.33 -8.82 -5.25
N CYS A 190 -1.61 -8.68 -5.62
CA CYS A 190 -2.54 -9.79 -5.74
C CYS A 190 -2.04 -10.85 -6.71
N ILE A 191 -1.63 -10.42 -7.91
CA ILE A 191 -1.09 -11.32 -8.94
C ILE A 191 0.13 -12.06 -8.42
N ARG A 192 1.06 -11.37 -7.75
CA ARG A 192 2.24 -12.02 -7.19
C ARG A 192 1.86 -13.06 -6.13
N CYS A 193 0.87 -12.79 -5.28
CA CYS A 193 0.38 -13.75 -4.28
C CYS A 193 -0.26 -14.99 -4.92
N LEU A 194 -0.92 -14.84 -6.07
CA LEU A 194 -1.58 -15.95 -6.78
C LEU A 194 -0.60 -16.82 -7.59
N VAL A 195 0.58 -16.30 -7.92
CA VAL A 195 1.62 -17.04 -8.62
C VAL A 195 2.35 -17.98 -7.66
N ASP A 196 2.06 -19.28 -7.78
CA ASP A 196 2.66 -20.36 -6.99
C ASP A 196 4.04 -20.81 -7.51
N VAL A 197 4.90 -19.84 -7.82
CA VAL A 197 6.32 -20.08 -8.11
C VAL A 197 7.18 -18.99 -7.46
N ASP A 198 8.41 -19.34 -7.13
CA ASP A 198 9.37 -18.41 -6.54
C ASP A 198 9.95 -17.48 -7.62
N ILE A 199 9.23 -16.38 -7.88
CA ILE A 199 9.66 -15.30 -8.76
C ILE A 199 9.81 -13.98 -8.00
N PRO A 200 10.76 -13.11 -8.39
CA PRO A 200 10.87 -11.78 -7.81
C PRO A 200 9.70 -10.88 -8.26
N LEU A 201 9.22 -10.01 -7.37
CA LEU A 201 8.24 -8.98 -7.71
C LEU A 201 8.90 -7.92 -8.61
N ASN A 202 8.42 -7.78 -9.85
CA ASN A 202 8.90 -6.79 -10.82
C ASN A 202 7.84 -6.48 -11.89
N GLN A 203 8.13 -5.51 -12.77
CA GLN A 203 7.19 -5.03 -13.80
C GLN A 203 6.73 -6.12 -14.78
N GLY A 204 7.51 -7.19 -14.97
CA GLY A 204 7.12 -8.34 -15.80
C GLY A 204 5.81 -9.00 -15.33
N CYS A 205 5.49 -8.93 -14.04
CA CYS A 205 4.20 -9.43 -13.52
C CYS A 205 2.98 -8.68 -14.10
N LEU A 206 3.15 -7.43 -14.51
CA LEU A 206 2.10 -6.60 -15.11
C LEU A 206 2.10 -6.62 -16.64
N ALA A 207 3.12 -7.20 -17.28
CA ALA A 207 3.19 -7.25 -18.75
C ALA A 207 1.97 -7.90 -19.42
N PRO A 208 1.35 -8.97 -18.88
CA PRO A 208 0.14 -9.56 -19.48
C PRO A 208 -1.17 -8.96 -18.91
N VAL A 209 -1.09 -7.84 -18.18
CA VAL A 209 -2.20 -7.27 -17.41
C VAL A 209 -2.50 -5.86 -17.89
N LYS A 210 -3.75 -5.61 -18.23
CA LYS A 210 -4.25 -4.27 -18.51
C LYS A 210 -5.11 -3.79 -17.35
N ILE A 211 -4.80 -2.61 -16.81
CA ILE A 211 -5.59 -1.97 -15.76
C ILE A 211 -6.30 -0.77 -16.37
N LEU A 212 -7.62 -0.72 -16.25
CA LEU A 212 -8.45 0.39 -16.68
C LEU A 212 -9.06 1.03 -15.44
N ILE A 213 -8.78 2.32 -15.25
CA ILE A 213 -9.29 3.10 -14.12
C ILE A 213 -10.13 4.24 -14.69
N PRO A 214 -11.38 4.44 -14.24
CA PRO A 214 -12.19 5.55 -14.70
C PRO A 214 -11.61 6.89 -14.20
N GLU A 215 -11.34 7.81 -15.13
CA GLU A 215 -10.88 9.16 -14.82
C GLU A 215 -11.86 9.89 -13.90
N GLY A 216 -11.34 10.57 -12.87
CA GLY A 216 -12.17 11.30 -11.90
C GLY A 216 -12.88 10.41 -10.87
N SER A 217 -12.64 9.09 -10.87
CA SER A 217 -12.99 8.22 -9.74
C SER A 217 -12.08 8.46 -8.54
N PHE A 218 -12.45 7.95 -7.36
CA PHE A 218 -11.52 7.99 -6.22
C PHE A 218 -10.30 7.08 -6.43
N LEU A 219 -10.22 6.27 -7.50
CA LEU A 219 -9.03 5.52 -7.91
C LEU A 219 -8.16 6.28 -8.95
N SER A 220 -8.64 7.43 -9.42
CA SER A 220 -7.95 8.38 -10.29
C SER A 220 -8.33 9.82 -9.91
N PRO A 221 -8.02 10.24 -8.66
CA PRO A 221 -8.39 11.56 -8.18
C PRO A 221 -7.55 12.68 -8.81
N SER A 222 -8.00 13.91 -8.64
CA SER A 222 -7.30 15.13 -8.97
C SER A 222 -6.05 15.35 -8.09
N ASP A 223 -5.09 16.12 -8.60
CA ASP A 223 -3.87 16.56 -7.88
C ASP A 223 -4.15 17.30 -6.56
N SER A 224 -5.39 17.74 -6.32
CA SER A 224 -5.76 18.54 -5.15
C SER A 224 -6.41 17.74 -4.02
N ALA A 225 -6.86 16.52 -4.31
CA ALA A 225 -7.56 15.64 -3.38
C ALA A 225 -6.62 15.15 -2.27
N ALA A 226 -7.18 14.90 -1.08
CA ALA A 226 -6.48 14.16 -0.04
C ALA A 226 -6.39 12.68 -0.42
N VAL A 227 -5.21 12.07 -0.22
CA VAL A 227 -4.90 10.71 -0.72
C VAL A 227 -4.26 9.80 0.31
N VAL A 228 -3.97 10.28 1.52
CA VAL A 228 -3.21 9.50 2.52
C VAL A 228 -3.93 8.18 2.88
N GLY A 229 -5.26 8.23 2.95
CA GLY A 229 -6.14 7.09 3.19
C GLY A 229 -6.15 6.09 2.04
N GLY A 230 -5.85 6.50 0.81
CA GLY A 230 -5.84 5.63 -0.37
C GLY A 230 -4.83 4.50 -0.28
N ASN A 231 -3.63 4.79 0.26
CA ASN A 231 -2.57 3.80 0.45
C ASN A 231 -2.88 2.76 1.53
N VAL A 232 -3.80 3.06 2.45
CA VAL A 232 -4.03 2.29 3.67
C VAL A 232 -5.37 1.57 3.69
N LEU A 233 -6.45 2.27 3.35
CA LEU A 233 -7.80 1.74 3.35
C LEU A 233 -8.17 1.24 1.97
N THR A 234 -8.11 2.12 0.96
CA THR A 234 -8.59 1.82 -0.38
C THR A 234 -7.77 0.72 -1.06
N SER A 235 -6.44 0.73 -0.89
CA SER A 235 -5.56 -0.34 -1.40
C SER A 235 -5.90 -1.73 -0.83
N GLN A 236 -6.33 -1.81 0.44
CA GLN A 236 -6.78 -3.06 1.05
C GLN A 236 -8.09 -3.52 0.43
N ARG A 237 -9.03 -2.59 0.22
CA ARG A 237 -10.33 -2.90 -0.39
C ARG A 237 -10.20 -3.33 -1.85
N ILE A 238 -9.31 -2.71 -2.63
CA ILE A 238 -8.96 -3.18 -3.98
C ILE A 238 -8.40 -4.60 -3.92
N THR A 239 -7.52 -4.88 -2.94
CA THR A 239 -6.93 -6.21 -2.76
C THR A 239 -8.00 -7.26 -2.44
N ASP A 240 -8.95 -6.94 -1.56
CA ASP A 240 -10.06 -7.82 -1.19
C ASP A 240 -10.97 -8.11 -2.39
N VAL A 241 -11.34 -7.09 -3.18
CA VAL A 241 -12.14 -7.24 -4.42
C VAL A 241 -11.41 -8.14 -5.43
N VAL A 242 -10.12 -7.92 -5.63
CA VAL A 242 -9.32 -8.74 -6.55
C VAL A 242 -9.26 -10.19 -6.06
N PHE A 243 -8.92 -10.45 -4.80
CA PHE A 243 -8.87 -11.82 -4.30
C PHE A 243 -10.22 -12.52 -4.31
N THR A 244 -11.30 -11.78 -4.08
CA THR A 244 -12.67 -12.29 -4.21
C THR A 244 -12.95 -12.72 -5.65
N ALA A 245 -12.61 -11.89 -6.65
CA ALA A 245 -12.79 -12.22 -8.06
C ALA A 245 -12.00 -13.47 -8.48
N PHE A 246 -10.82 -13.70 -7.89
CA PHE A 246 -10.04 -14.91 -8.11
C PHE A 246 -10.48 -16.12 -7.26
N GLN A 247 -11.42 -15.92 -6.33
CA GLN A 247 -11.86 -16.89 -5.31
C GLN A 247 -10.67 -17.46 -4.53
N ALA A 248 -9.71 -16.59 -4.18
CA ALA A 248 -8.42 -17.00 -3.63
C ALA A 248 -8.47 -17.23 -2.11
N CYS A 249 -9.10 -16.31 -1.40
CA CYS A 249 -9.30 -16.35 0.05
C CYS A 249 -10.48 -15.45 0.43
N ALA A 250 -10.99 -15.61 1.65
CA ALA A 250 -11.87 -14.63 2.26
C ALA A 250 -11.14 -13.31 2.51
N CYS A 251 -11.88 -12.22 2.64
CA CYS A 251 -11.30 -10.91 2.99
C CYS A 251 -10.65 -10.95 4.37
N SER A 252 -9.55 -10.20 4.52
CA SER A 252 -8.91 -9.97 5.82
C SER A 252 -9.64 -8.85 6.58
N GLN A 253 -8.99 -8.19 7.54
CA GLN A 253 -9.58 -7.06 8.28
C GLN A 253 -10.02 -5.84 7.42
N GLY A 254 -9.78 -5.84 6.11
CA GLY A 254 -10.29 -4.83 5.16
C GLY A 254 -9.75 -3.41 5.33
N CYS A 255 -8.73 -3.22 6.17
CA CYS A 255 -8.12 -1.93 6.46
C CYS A 255 -6.70 -2.11 7.00
N MET A 256 -5.80 -1.18 6.68
CA MET A 256 -4.58 -0.96 7.45
C MET A 256 -4.92 -0.03 8.61
N ASN A 257 -5.19 -0.60 9.79
CA ASN A 257 -5.63 0.18 10.97
C ASN A 257 -4.53 1.11 11.47
N ASN A 258 -4.62 2.39 11.10
CA ASN A 258 -3.65 3.41 11.51
C ASN A 258 -4.01 3.97 12.88
N LEU A 259 -3.09 3.88 13.83
CA LEU A 259 -3.14 4.56 15.12
C LEU A 259 -2.18 5.75 15.07
N THR A 260 -2.75 6.96 15.12
CA THR A 260 -2.00 8.20 15.26
C THR A 260 -2.44 8.99 16.47
N PHE A 261 -1.48 9.62 17.15
CA PHE A 261 -1.72 10.62 18.18
C PHE A 261 -0.47 11.46 18.38
N GLY A 262 -0.60 12.60 19.04
CA GLY A 262 0.54 13.45 19.34
C GLY A 262 0.11 14.86 19.69
N ASP A 263 1.10 15.72 19.85
CA ASP A 263 0.93 17.14 20.16
C ASP A 263 1.89 17.99 19.31
N ASP A 264 2.17 19.21 19.76
CA ASP A 264 3.11 20.09 19.07
C ASP A 264 4.57 19.62 19.11
N THR A 265 4.90 18.68 19.99
CA THR A 265 6.27 18.24 20.28
C THR A 265 6.57 16.85 19.69
N PHE A 266 5.55 16.03 19.43
CA PHE A 266 5.72 14.71 18.83
C PHE A 266 4.50 14.24 18.03
N GLY A 267 4.73 13.29 17.13
CA GLY A 267 3.70 12.47 16.51
C GLY A 267 4.06 11.00 16.68
N TYR A 268 3.05 10.19 17.00
CA TYR A 268 3.12 8.75 16.96
C TYR A 268 2.30 8.24 15.78
N TYR A 269 2.83 7.22 15.10
CA TYR A 269 2.16 6.50 14.05
C TYR A 269 2.52 5.02 14.15
N GLU A 270 1.51 4.17 14.18
CA GLU A 270 1.65 2.73 14.06
C GLU A 270 0.48 2.14 13.26
N THR A 271 0.74 1.03 12.58
CA THR A 271 -0.30 0.20 11.98
C THR A 271 -0.58 -1.00 12.88
N ILE A 272 -1.85 -1.26 13.17
CA ILE A 272 -2.29 -2.35 14.04
C ILE A 272 -2.76 -3.52 13.17
N GLY A 273 -2.17 -4.70 13.39
CA GLY A 273 -2.58 -5.93 12.72
C GLY A 273 -3.99 -6.38 13.12
N GLY A 274 -4.46 -7.44 12.48
CA GLY A 274 -5.72 -8.07 12.83
C GLY A 274 -5.83 -9.48 12.29
N GLY A 275 -7.04 -9.91 11.95
CA GLY A 275 -7.27 -11.23 11.40
C GLY A 275 -6.98 -11.28 9.91
N SER A 276 -6.25 -12.31 9.46
CA SER A 276 -6.20 -12.64 8.04
C SER A 276 -7.44 -13.43 7.62
N GLY A 277 -7.79 -13.30 6.35
CA GLY A 277 -8.81 -14.16 5.72
C GLY A 277 -8.42 -15.63 5.74
N ALA A 278 -9.42 -16.49 5.89
CA ALA A 278 -9.29 -17.93 5.68
C ALA A 278 -9.26 -18.25 4.17
N GLY A 279 -8.73 -19.41 3.80
CA GLY A 279 -8.75 -19.88 2.42
C GLY A 279 -9.42 -21.22 2.25
N PRO A 280 -9.36 -21.80 1.04
CA PRO A 280 -10.04 -23.07 0.75
C PRO A 280 -9.56 -24.26 1.59
N THR A 281 -8.35 -24.18 2.15
CA THR A 281 -7.73 -25.27 2.92
C THR A 281 -7.07 -24.82 4.22
N TRP A 282 -7.25 -23.56 4.64
CA TRP A 282 -6.61 -23.00 5.83
C TRP A 282 -7.50 -22.04 6.61
N GLU A 283 -7.30 -22.03 7.93
CA GLU A 283 -7.84 -21.04 8.85
C GLU A 283 -7.07 -19.72 8.74
N GLY A 284 -7.75 -18.60 8.99
CA GLY A 284 -7.10 -17.30 9.08
C GLY A 284 -6.17 -17.18 10.28
N THR A 285 -5.08 -16.43 10.12
CA THR A 285 -4.10 -16.17 11.18
C THR A 285 -4.51 -14.95 11.99
N SER A 286 -4.52 -15.08 13.32
CA SER A 286 -4.90 -14.00 14.24
C SER A 286 -3.76 -13.02 14.50
N GLY A 287 -4.07 -11.73 14.62
CA GLY A 287 -3.16 -10.70 15.09
C GLY A 287 -1.97 -10.37 14.19
N VAL A 288 -2.11 -10.49 12.87
CA VAL A 288 -1.04 -10.25 11.89
C VAL A 288 -1.32 -9.05 10.99
N GLN A 289 -0.26 -8.45 10.45
CA GLN A 289 -0.39 -7.53 9.34
C GLN A 289 -0.77 -8.30 8.08
N CYS A 290 -1.77 -7.83 7.35
CA CYS A 290 -2.29 -8.49 6.16
C CYS A 290 -2.11 -7.62 4.93
N HIS A 291 -1.80 -8.25 3.81
CA HIS A 291 -1.82 -7.64 2.49
C HIS A 291 -0.97 -6.37 2.35
N MET A 292 -1.61 -5.21 2.20
CA MET A 292 -0.94 -3.93 1.96
C MET A 292 -0.15 -3.40 3.17
N THR A 293 -0.01 -4.19 4.24
CA THR A 293 0.76 -3.84 5.44
C THR A 293 1.83 -4.89 5.74
N ASN A 294 3.06 -4.45 5.99
CA ASN A 294 4.19 -5.31 6.35
C ASN A 294 5.11 -4.63 7.39
N THR A 295 4.52 -4.23 8.51
CA THR A 295 5.21 -3.56 9.61
C THR A 295 5.36 -4.49 10.81
N ARG A 296 6.40 -4.26 11.61
CA ARG A 296 6.49 -4.85 12.95
C ARG A 296 5.82 -3.93 13.94
N MET A 297 5.22 -4.53 14.97
CA MET A 297 4.72 -3.77 16.11
C MET A 297 5.86 -3.10 16.88
N THR A 298 5.54 -1.99 17.53
CA THR A 298 6.38 -1.32 18.51
C THR A 298 6.36 -2.11 19.80
N ASP A 299 7.53 -2.39 20.38
CA ASP A 299 7.62 -3.04 21.69
C ASP A 299 6.85 -2.25 22.75
N PRO A 300 5.98 -2.88 23.56
CA PRO A 300 5.20 -2.21 24.60
C PRO A 300 6.02 -1.32 25.54
N GLU A 301 7.18 -1.81 25.98
CA GLU A 301 8.07 -1.06 26.89
C GLU A 301 8.63 0.19 26.21
N ILE A 302 9.01 0.09 24.93
CA ILE A 302 9.49 1.21 24.13
C ILE A 302 8.35 2.21 23.89
N PHE A 303 7.14 1.72 23.65
CA PHE A 303 5.95 2.54 23.46
C PHE A 303 5.66 3.39 24.70
N GLU A 304 5.63 2.79 25.89
CA GLU A 304 5.43 3.52 27.15
C GLU A 304 6.62 4.41 27.54
N GLN A 305 7.85 4.01 27.20
CA GLN A 305 9.04 4.81 27.50
C GLN A 305 9.11 6.08 26.64
N ARG A 306 8.74 6.00 25.36
CA ARG A 306 8.88 7.09 24.40
C ARG A 306 7.69 8.03 24.36
N TYR A 307 6.50 7.54 24.71
CA TYR A 307 5.25 8.30 24.57
C TYR A 307 4.53 8.43 25.92
N PRO A 308 3.76 9.51 26.15
CA PRO A 308 3.08 9.75 27.42
C PRO A 308 1.81 8.89 27.54
N VAL A 309 1.96 7.57 27.52
CA VAL A 309 0.88 6.59 27.50
C VAL A 309 1.18 5.42 28.44
N ILE A 310 0.15 4.69 28.85
CA ILE A 310 0.23 3.39 29.53
C ILE A 310 -0.55 2.38 28.70
N LEU A 311 0.05 1.23 28.43
CA LEU A 311 -0.59 0.13 27.70
C LEU A 311 -1.15 -0.89 28.70
N HIS A 312 -2.45 -0.76 29.01
CA HIS A 312 -3.12 -1.65 29.96
C HIS A 312 -3.31 -3.06 29.41
N LYS A 313 -3.56 -3.16 28.11
CA LYS A 313 -3.82 -4.44 27.46
C LYS A 313 -3.33 -4.44 26.04
N PHE A 314 -2.71 -5.54 25.65
CA PHE A 314 -2.40 -5.84 24.26
C PHE A 314 -2.49 -7.34 24.02
N GLY A 315 -3.35 -7.76 23.10
CA GLY A 315 -3.55 -9.18 22.79
C GLY A 315 -4.60 -9.42 21.73
N LEU A 316 -4.93 -10.68 21.48
CA LEU A 316 -5.96 -11.06 20.52
C LEU A 316 -7.35 -10.66 21.02
N ARG A 317 -8.18 -10.13 20.12
CA ARG A 317 -9.61 -9.88 20.35
C ARG A 317 -10.35 -11.20 20.15
N ALA A 318 -10.52 -11.95 21.23
CA ALA A 318 -11.10 -13.29 21.18
C ALA A 318 -12.46 -13.32 20.44
N ASN A 319 -12.63 -14.34 19.60
CA ASN A 319 -13.87 -14.63 18.85
C ASN A 319 -14.30 -13.49 17.91
N SER A 320 -13.35 -12.76 17.34
CA SER A 320 -13.62 -11.66 16.42
C SER A 320 -13.41 -12.00 14.95
N GLY A 321 -12.74 -13.11 14.65
CA GLY A 321 -12.61 -13.63 13.31
C GLY A 321 -13.96 -14.09 12.76
N GLY A 322 -14.15 -13.87 11.45
CA GLY A 322 -15.38 -14.23 10.74
C GLY A 322 -15.64 -15.74 10.74
N ASP A 323 -16.91 -16.11 10.86
CA ASP A 323 -17.34 -17.50 10.80
C ASP A 323 -17.42 -18.00 9.35
N GLY A 324 -17.00 -19.24 9.13
CA GLY A 324 -16.98 -19.90 7.83
C GLY A 324 -16.67 -21.39 8.00
N PHE A 325 -16.56 -22.13 6.90
CA PHE A 325 -16.07 -23.51 6.95
C PHE A 325 -14.64 -23.56 7.55
N HIS A 326 -13.81 -22.62 7.11
CA HIS A 326 -12.58 -22.20 7.78
C HIS A 326 -12.82 -20.81 8.39
N ARG A 327 -12.48 -20.65 9.66
CA ARG A 327 -12.64 -19.44 10.45
C ARG A 327 -11.56 -18.42 10.08
N GLY A 328 -11.95 -17.15 9.98
CA GLY A 328 -11.01 -16.04 9.87
C GLY A 328 -10.19 -15.84 11.16
N GLY A 329 -9.04 -15.17 11.05
CA GLY A 329 -8.21 -14.84 12.19
C GLY A 329 -8.88 -13.84 13.14
N ASP A 330 -8.57 -13.92 14.42
CA ASP A 330 -8.99 -12.91 15.39
C ASP A 330 -8.18 -11.61 15.22
N GLY A 331 -8.84 -10.47 15.42
CA GLY A 331 -8.22 -9.16 15.45
C GLY A 331 -7.36 -8.91 16.69
N LEU A 332 -6.86 -7.68 16.83
CA LEU A 332 -6.15 -7.23 18.03
C LEU A 332 -7.02 -6.34 18.92
N LEU A 333 -6.72 -6.35 20.22
CA LEU A 333 -7.25 -5.45 21.23
C LEU A 333 -6.07 -4.71 21.87
N ARG A 334 -6.17 -3.38 21.93
CA ARG A 334 -5.20 -2.51 22.56
C ARG A 334 -5.91 -1.49 23.43
N GLU A 335 -5.58 -1.44 24.72
CA GLU A 335 -6.16 -0.50 25.68
C GLU A 335 -5.06 0.47 26.12
N ILE A 336 -5.18 1.74 25.70
CA ILE A 336 -4.17 2.77 25.88
C ILE A 336 -4.75 3.88 26.75
N GLU A 337 -4.06 4.21 27.84
CA GLU A 337 -4.36 5.40 28.65
C GLU A 337 -3.38 6.51 28.29
N PHE A 338 -3.91 7.69 27.94
CA PHE A 338 -3.11 8.89 27.71
C PHE A 338 -2.82 9.60 29.04
N ARG A 339 -1.54 9.92 29.26
CA ARG A 339 -1.06 10.60 30.48
C ARG A 339 -1.00 12.12 30.35
N ARG A 340 -1.33 12.65 29.17
CA ARG A 340 -1.38 14.07 28.84
C ARG A 340 -2.62 14.34 27.99
N PRO A 341 -3.24 15.52 28.15
CA PRO A 341 -4.42 15.92 27.38
C PRO A 341 -4.12 16.10 25.89
#